data_AF-A0A932VUA0-F1
#
_entry.id   AF-A0A932VUA0-F1
#
_cell.length_a   1.000
_cell.length_b   1.000
_cell.length_c   1.000
_cell.angle_alpha   90.00
_cell.angle_beta   90.00
_cell.angle_gamma   90.00
#
_symmetry.space_group_name_H-M   'P 1'
#
loop_
_entity.id
_entity.type
_entity.pdbx_description
1 polymer ?
#
loop_
_entity_poly.entity_id
_entity_poly.type
_entity_poly.pdbx_seq_one_letter_code
_entity_poly.pdbx_strand_id
1 'polypeptide(L)'
;MQMTIYYTDADQYLIDKIDEKAYRDRKSRSAVILTVLEQFFERDKRLGEILCDMGKLDLKELEKALDAQKKSGGQRIGEVLLEKGVVKEKDVQRALAVQQSR
;
A
#
# COMPACT_ATOMS: atom_id res chain seq x y z
N MET A 1 -14.54 1.01 -15.42
CA MET A 1 -13.40 0.50 -16.19
C MET A 1 -13.53 -1.02 -16.26
N GLN A 2 -13.40 -1.63 -17.43
CA GLN A 2 -13.45 -3.09 -17.57
C GLN A 2 -12.02 -3.62 -17.50
N MET A 3 -11.75 -4.53 -16.57
CA MET A 3 -10.45 -5.16 -16.39
C MET A 3 -10.58 -6.65 -16.70
N THR A 4 -9.82 -7.13 -17.68
CA THR A 4 -9.76 -8.54 -18.04
C THR A 4 -8.55 -9.15 -17.37
N ILE A 5 -8.77 -10.19 -16.57
CA ILE A 5 -7.69 -10.94 -15.91
C ILE A 5 -7.61 -12.30 -16.58
N TYR A 6 -6.44 -12.62 -17.13
CA TYR A 6 -6.16 -13.92 -17.75
C TYR A 6 -5.55 -14.84 -16.69
N TYR A 7 -5.98 -16.09 -16.68
CA TYR A 7 -5.47 -17.13 -15.79
C TYR A 7 -5.07 -18.35 -16.61
N THR A 8 -4.13 -19.12 -16.09
CA THR A 8 -3.65 -20.38 -16.66
C THR A 8 -4.07 -21.54 -15.76
N ASP A 9 -3.87 -22.78 -16.24
CA ASP A 9 -4.14 -23.98 -15.43
C ASP A 9 -3.35 -24.00 -14.11
N ALA A 10 -2.18 -23.34 -14.07
CA ALA A 10 -1.38 -23.21 -12.85
C ALA A 10 -2.07 -22.36 -11.77
N ASP A 11 -2.99 -21.47 -12.15
CA ASP A 11 -3.69 -20.55 -11.26
C ASP A 11 -4.98 -21.16 -10.68
N GLN A 12 -5.37 -22.37 -11.12
CA GLN A 12 -6.65 -23.00 -10.78
C GLN A 12 -6.88 -23.06 -9.27
N TYR A 13 -5.84 -23.39 -8.50
CA TYR A 13 -5.90 -23.41 -7.04
C TYR A 13 -6.34 -22.06 -6.42
N LEU A 14 -5.87 -20.94 -6.98
CA LEU A 14 -6.25 -19.61 -6.51
C LEU A 14 -7.68 -19.28 -6.93
N ILE A 15 -8.09 -19.69 -8.13
CA ILE A 15 -9.47 -19.50 -8.61
C ILE A 15 -10.47 -20.25 -7.73
N ASP A 16 -10.17 -21.50 -7.38
CA ASP A 16 -11.03 -22.32 -6.51
C ASP A 16 -11.21 -21.65 -5.14
N LYS A 17 -10.13 -21.14 -4.55
CA LYS A 17 -10.18 -20.37 -3.29
C LYS A 17 -11.00 -19.09 -3.39
N ILE A 18 -10.85 -18.36 -4.49
CA ILE A 18 -11.61 -17.13 -4.73
C ILE A 18 -13.09 -17.46 -4.83
N ASP A 19 -13.46 -18.54 -5.53
CA ASP A 19 -14.85 -18.97 -5.69
C ASP A 19 -15.48 -19.41 -4.36
N GLU A 20 -14.77 -20.18 -3.55
CA GLU A 20 -15.20 -20.53 -2.19
C GLU A 20 -15.47 -19.27 -1.35
N LYS A 21 -14.58 -18.29 -1.43
CA LYS A 21 -14.72 -17.02 -0.71
C LYS A 21 -15.86 -16.17 -1.27
N ALA A 22 -16.04 -16.13 -2.59
CA ALA A 22 -17.13 -15.43 -3.25
C ALA A 22 -18.49 -15.98 -2.84
N TYR A 23 -18.61 -17.31 -2.79
CA TYR A 23 -19.82 -17.97 -2.30
C TYR A 23 -20.10 -17.61 -0.83
N ARG A 24 -19.09 -17.72 0.04
CA ARG A 24 -19.21 -17.40 1.47
C ARG A 24 -19.63 -15.96 1.71
N ASP A 25 -18.99 -15.03 1.01
CA ASP A 25 -19.18 -13.59 1.19
C ASP A 25 -20.39 -13.06 0.40
N ARG A 26 -21.10 -13.93 -0.37
CA ARG A 26 -22.18 -13.57 -1.31
C ARG A 26 -21.79 -12.44 -2.26
N LYS A 27 -20.56 -12.50 -2.77
CA LYS A 27 -19.97 -11.54 -3.71
C LYS A 27 -19.67 -12.20 -5.03
N SER A 28 -19.54 -11.40 -6.10
CA SER A 28 -19.02 -11.92 -7.36
C SER A 28 -17.54 -12.24 -7.25
N ARG A 29 -17.06 -13.18 -8.08
CA ARG A 29 -15.63 -13.50 -8.21
C ARG A 29 -14.79 -12.24 -8.40
N SER A 30 -15.20 -11.35 -9.33
CA SER A 30 -14.50 -10.09 -9.62
C SER A 30 -14.41 -9.18 -8.39
N ALA A 31 -15.47 -9.08 -7.59
CA ALA A 31 -15.45 -8.27 -6.37
C ALA A 31 -14.47 -8.83 -5.33
N VAL A 32 -14.41 -10.16 -5.17
CA VAL A 32 -13.44 -10.79 -4.26
C VAL A 32 -12.02 -10.60 -4.75
N ILE A 33 -11.76 -10.75 -6.05
CA ILE A 33 -10.43 -10.50 -6.63
C ILE A 33 -10.00 -9.06 -6.37
N LEU A 34 -10.88 -8.08 -6.64
CA LEU A 34 -10.59 -6.67 -6.35
C LEU A 34 -10.26 -6.46 -4.88
N THR A 35 -11.06 -6.99 -3.96
CA THR A 35 -10.76 -6.89 -2.52
C THR A 35 -9.43 -7.55 -2.14
N VAL A 36 -9.08 -8.69 -2.75
CA VAL A 36 -7.79 -9.35 -2.49
C VAL A 36 -6.63 -8.53 -3.02
N LEU A 37 -6.76 -7.95 -4.22
CA LEU A 37 -5.75 -7.05 -4.79
C LEU A 37 -5.60 -5.79 -3.93
N GLU A 38 -6.70 -5.16 -3.53
CA GLU A 38 -6.69 -4.03 -2.58
C GLU A 38 -5.99 -4.43 -1.29
N GLN A 39 -6.33 -5.57 -0.68
CA GLN A 39 -5.64 -6.03 0.52
C GLN A 39 -4.15 -6.29 0.26
N PHE A 40 -3.79 -6.90 -0.87
CA PHE A 40 -2.39 -7.19 -1.17
C PHE A 40 -1.56 -5.92 -1.37
N PHE A 41 -2.09 -4.93 -2.09
CA PHE A 41 -1.36 -3.68 -2.38
C PHE A 41 -1.45 -2.65 -1.25
N GLU A 42 -2.51 -2.64 -0.44
CA GLU A 42 -2.73 -1.62 0.59
C GLU A 42 -2.31 -2.05 2.01
N ARG A 43 -2.34 -3.36 2.32
CA ARG A 43 -2.15 -3.86 3.70
C ARG A 43 -0.73 -3.68 4.23
N ASP A 44 0.27 -3.61 3.34
CA ASP A 44 1.68 -3.48 3.70
C ASP A 44 2.28 -2.10 3.37
N LYS A 45 1.49 -1.15 2.88
CA LYS A 45 2.04 0.17 2.52
C LYS A 45 2.79 0.81 3.68
N ARG A 46 4.02 1.23 3.42
CA ARG A 46 4.85 1.95 4.38
C ARG A 46 4.42 3.41 4.41
N LEU A 47 4.77 4.10 5.49
CA LEU A 47 4.46 5.52 5.68
C LEU A 47 4.83 6.38 4.45
N GLY A 48 5.99 6.11 3.84
CA GLY A 48 6.44 6.81 2.64
C GLY A 48 5.53 6.60 1.43
N GLU A 49 5.07 5.37 1.19
CA GLU A 49 4.17 5.04 0.07
C GLU A 49 2.81 5.72 0.25
N ILE A 50 2.27 5.73 1.48
CA ILE A 50 1.03 6.44 1.81
C ILE A 50 1.18 7.95 1.54
N LEU A 51 2.32 8.54 1.91
CA LEU A 51 2.59 9.96 1.64
C LEU A 51 2.68 10.26 0.14
N CYS A 52 3.22 9.34 -0.67
CA CYS A 52 3.22 9.44 -2.12
C CYS A 52 1.81 9.35 -2.71
N ASP A 53 1.00 8.39 -2.27
CA ASP A 53 -0.39 8.24 -2.73
C ASP A 53 -1.26 9.46 -2.39
N MET A 54 -0.99 10.10 -1.24
CA MET A 54 -1.64 11.35 -0.84
C MET A 54 -1.15 12.58 -1.63
N GLY A 55 -0.19 12.42 -2.55
CA GLY A 55 0.45 13.50 -3.30
C GLY A 55 1.23 14.48 -2.42
N LYS A 56 1.69 14.02 -1.24
CA LYS A 56 2.45 14.84 -0.27
C LYS A 56 3.95 14.67 -0.37
N LEU A 57 4.41 13.62 -1.05
CA LEU A 57 5.81 13.28 -1.18
C LEU A 57 6.08 12.72 -2.59
N ASP A 58 7.09 13.23 -3.28
CA ASP A 58 7.52 12.65 -4.55
C ASP A 58 8.34 11.38 -4.32
N LEU A 59 8.26 10.41 -5.24
CA LEU A 59 9.00 9.14 -5.16
C LEU A 59 10.51 9.39 -5.03
N LYS A 60 11.06 10.36 -5.77
CA LYS A 60 12.50 10.69 -5.73
C LYS A 60 12.91 11.29 -4.39
N GLU A 61 12.01 12.03 -3.74
CA GLU A 61 12.26 12.58 -2.41
C GLU A 61 12.20 11.49 -1.33
N LEU A 62 11.27 10.54 -1.48
CA LEU A 62 11.20 9.36 -0.63
C LEU A 62 12.48 8.52 -0.73
N GLU A 63 12.99 8.25 -1.93
CA GLU A 63 14.24 7.51 -2.13
C GLU A 63 15.43 8.19 -1.43
N LYS A 64 15.58 9.51 -1.61
CA LYS A 64 16.62 10.30 -0.93
C LYS A 64 16.48 10.27 0.59
N ALA A 65 15.24 10.24 1.10
CA ALA A 65 14.97 10.14 2.53
C ALA A 65 15.31 8.75 3.08
N LEU A 66 14.98 7.68 2.36
CA LEU A 66 15.33 6.31 2.72
C LEU A 66 16.86 6.11 2.76
N ASP A 67 17.59 6.67 1.81
CA ASP A 67 19.06 6.60 1.81
C ASP A 67 19.69 7.40 2.94
N ALA A 68 19.08 8.52 3.34
CA ALA A 68 19.49 9.26 4.53
C ALA A 68 19.18 8.48 5.82
N GLN A 69 18.01 7.84 5.89
CA GLN A 69 17.58 7.03 7.03
C GLN A 69 18.53 5.86 7.30
N LYS A 70 19.00 5.17 6.24
CA LYS A 70 19.99 4.09 6.36
C LYS A 70 21.30 4.57 7.01
N LYS A 71 21.68 5.83 6.79
CA LYS A 71 22.91 6.44 7.30
C LYS A 71 22.76 6.99 8.72
N SER A 72 21.54 7.22 9.19
CA SER A 72 21.28 7.87 10.47
C SER A 72 21.14 6.93 11.67
N GLY A 73 21.32 5.62 11.46
CA GLY A 73 21.50 4.66 12.56
C GLY A 73 20.28 4.42 13.44
N GLY A 74 19.06 4.70 12.96
CA GLY A 74 17.83 4.36 13.66
C GLY A 74 16.69 5.38 13.61
N GLN A 75 16.89 6.55 12.98
CA GLN A 75 15.79 7.52 12.82
C GLN A 75 14.63 6.90 12.02
N ARG A 76 13.41 7.32 12.35
CA ARG A 76 12.21 6.90 11.61
C ARG A 76 12.11 7.69 10.31
N ILE A 77 11.58 7.07 9.26
CA ILE A 77 11.44 7.74 7.95
C ILE A 77 10.62 9.03 8.05
N GLY A 78 9.60 9.07 8.90
CA GLY A 78 8.81 10.28 9.15
C GLY A 78 9.63 11.43 9.72
N GLU A 79 10.58 11.15 10.61
CA GLU A 79 11.49 12.16 11.19
C GLU A 79 12.43 12.71 10.11
N VAL A 80 13.04 11.82 9.33
CA VAL A 80 13.94 12.18 8.22
C VAL A 80 13.22 13.04 7.17
N LEU A 81 11.97 12.71 6.86
CA LEU A 81 11.15 13.48 5.92
C LEU A 81 10.79 14.87 6.46
N LEU A 82 10.54 15.01 7.77
CA LEU A 82 10.28 16.29 8.41
C LEU A 82 11.54 17.16 8.48
N GLU A 83 12.69 16.58 8.86
CA GLU A 83 13.98 17.28 8.91
C GLU A 83 14.39 17.81 7.54
N LYS A 84 14.08 17.07 6.46
CA LYS A 84 14.31 17.50 5.07
C LYS A 84 13.32 18.55 4.57
N GLY A 85 12.23 18.81 5.31
CA GLY A 85 11.20 19.78 4.93
C GLY A 85 10.36 19.39 3.71
N VAL A 86 10.43 18.13 3.26
CA VAL A 86 9.69 17.63 2.09
C VAL A 86 8.23 17.30 2.41
N VAL A 87 7.90 17.11 3.69
CA VAL A 87 6.53 16.91 4.19
C VAL A 87 6.30 17.77 5.44
N LYS A 88 5.02 18.04 5.76
CA LYS A 88 4.64 18.72 7.01
C LYS A 88 4.21 17.70 8.05
N GLU A 89 4.34 18.06 9.33
CA GLU A 89 3.95 17.21 10.45
C GLU A 89 2.50 16.71 10.34
N LYS A 90 1.58 17.60 9.96
CA LYS A 90 0.17 17.25 9.71
C LYS A 90 -0.02 16.17 8.64
N ASP A 91 0.84 16.12 7.64
CA ASP A 91 0.75 15.16 6.54
C ASP A 91 1.26 13.79 7.02
N VAL A 92 2.36 13.78 7.78
CA VAL A 92 2.88 12.57 8.45
C VAL A 92 1.86 11.99 9.43
N GLN A 93 1.23 12.81 10.26
CA GLN A 93 0.20 12.35 11.21
C GLN A 93 -1.01 11.76 10.50
N ARG A 94 -1.46 12.35 9.40
CA ARG A 94 -2.55 11.80 8.58
C ARG A 94 -2.16 10.46 7.95
N ALA A 95 -0.96 10.37 7.37
CA ALA A 95 -0.47 9.13 6.78
C ALA A 95 -0.30 8.02 7.84
N LEU A 96 0.15 8.35 9.04
CA LEU A 96 0.22 7.42 10.18
C LEU A 96 -1.16 6.95 10.63
N ALA A 97 -2.17 7.84 10.65
CA ALA A 97 -3.54 7.45 10.97
C ALA A 97 -4.10 6.44 9.94
N VAL A 98 -3.82 6.67 8.64
CA VAL A 98 -4.16 5.72 7.56
C VAL A 98 -3.41 4.40 7.74
N GLN A 99 -2.13 4.45 8.10
CA GLN A 99 -1.32 3.26 8.36
C GLN A 99 -1.82 2.43 9.55
N GLN A 100 -2.35 3.08 10.58
CA GLN A 100 -2.81 2.45 11.83
C GLN A 100 -4.27 2.01 11.79
N SER A 101 -5.10 2.62 10.93
CA SER A 101 -6.53 2.29 10.79
C SER A 101 -6.76 1.00 9.96
N ARG A 102 -5.82 0.05 10.07
CA ARG A 102 -5.80 -1.25 9.41
C ARG A 102 -6.41 -2.33 10.28
#